data_AF-A0AA43GW72-F1
#
_entry.id   AF-A0AA43GW72-F1
#
_cell.length_a   1.000
_cell.length_b   1.000
_cell.length_c   1.000
_cell.angle_alpha   90.00
_cell.angle_beta   90.00
_cell.angle_gamma   90.00
#
_symmetry.space_group_name_H-M   'P 1'
#
loop_
_entity.id
_entity.type
_entity.pdbx_description
1 polymer ?
#
loop_
_entity_poly.entity_id
_entity_poly.type
_entity_poly.pdbx_seq_one_letter_code
_entity_poly.pdbx_strand_id
1 'polypeptide(L)'
;MGQPVSPAVAFEFICDELERQITNYPQMYDAILIDEGQDLPPSFYRLARNTLKEPKRLYWAYDEAQGIGSLMVPDPEKIFGRNEDRSLVVNLRGRGKNFNKCYRTPKQLLMVAQAVNMGLLRPAGVLQGVSNKEQWENLGYTILEGDFSDSSVKAKTQIKIERVYDQTSTKDPKPLVNMHPIHQDDFPYKDAIGDVLTIKSFNNEEDEQNWISEQVANDLKQGLQPSDIIITSLCGDQEKNYFSNIKDALNNFGIVGYVAGVDDSPDVFQKDDCVTISNIYRAKGNEAYKVYAC
;
A
#
# COMPACT_ATOMS: atom_id res chain seq x y z
N MET A 1 -22.20 -26.54 -10.66
CA MET A 1 -21.41 -25.46 -11.28
C MET A 1 -20.40 -25.02 -10.23
N GLY A 2 -19.10 -25.18 -10.51
CA GLY A 2 -18.06 -24.85 -9.55
C GLY A 2 -18.04 -23.36 -9.24
N GLN A 3 -17.84 -22.98 -7.99
CA GLN A 3 -17.60 -21.58 -7.64
C GLN A 3 -16.36 -21.08 -8.38
N PRO A 4 -16.36 -19.84 -8.89
CA PRO A 4 -15.16 -19.26 -9.49
C PRO A 4 -14.04 -19.22 -8.45
N VAL A 5 -12.93 -19.89 -8.74
CA VAL A 5 -11.71 -19.87 -7.93
C VAL A 5 -11.00 -18.54 -8.17
N SER A 6 -10.50 -17.89 -7.13
CA SER A 6 -9.77 -16.63 -7.29
C SER A 6 -8.49 -16.85 -8.12
N PRO A 7 -8.05 -15.87 -8.94
CA PRO A 7 -6.81 -15.99 -9.72
C PRO A 7 -5.60 -16.35 -8.87
N ALA A 8 -5.51 -15.80 -7.65
CA ALA A 8 -4.43 -16.11 -6.70
C ALA A 8 -4.42 -17.59 -6.30
N VAL A 9 -5.58 -18.17 -5.95
CA VAL A 9 -5.68 -19.59 -5.57
C VAL A 9 -5.40 -20.49 -6.77
N ALA A 10 -5.89 -20.13 -7.96
CA ALA A 10 -5.60 -20.87 -9.18
C ALA A 10 -4.10 -20.84 -9.52
N PHE A 11 -3.45 -19.68 -9.36
CA PHE A 11 -2.02 -19.53 -9.60
C PHE A 11 -1.16 -20.31 -8.59
N GLU A 12 -1.50 -20.26 -7.31
CA GLU A 12 -0.87 -21.07 -6.27
C GLU A 12 -0.98 -22.56 -6.58
N PHE A 13 -2.18 -23.04 -6.93
CA PHE A 13 -2.39 -24.43 -7.31
C PHE A 13 -1.51 -24.86 -8.49
N ILE A 14 -1.41 -24.03 -9.54
CA ILE A 14 -0.57 -24.32 -10.71
C ILE A 14 0.92 -24.36 -10.32
N CYS A 15 1.37 -23.44 -9.48
CA CYS A 15 2.76 -23.43 -9.00
C CYS A 15 3.08 -24.69 -8.21
N ASP A 16 2.20 -25.08 -7.28
CA ASP A 16 2.35 -26.28 -6.47
C ASP A 16 2.35 -27.55 -7.33
N GLU A 17 1.45 -27.64 -8.31
CA GLU A 17 1.36 -28.79 -9.19
C GLU A 17 2.58 -28.91 -10.11
N LEU A 18 3.04 -27.78 -10.67
CA LEU A 18 4.26 -27.74 -11.47
C LEU A 18 5.48 -28.17 -10.64
N GLU A 19 5.60 -27.70 -9.41
CA GLU A 19 6.68 -28.06 -8.50
C GLU A 19 6.69 -29.57 -8.19
N ARG A 20 5.52 -30.22 -8.10
CA ARG A 20 5.40 -31.67 -7.90
C ARG A 20 5.75 -32.49 -9.14
N GLN A 21 5.39 -32.00 -10.33
CA GLN A 21 5.56 -32.75 -11.58
C GLN A 21 6.94 -32.56 -12.22
N ILE A 22 7.60 -31.42 -11.97
CA ILE A 22 8.88 -31.10 -12.60
C ILE A 22 9.99 -32.03 -12.11
N THR A 23 10.65 -32.71 -13.04
CA THR A 23 11.76 -33.63 -12.74
C THR A 23 13.13 -32.99 -12.89
N ASN A 24 13.24 -31.94 -13.71
CA ASN A 24 14.46 -31.17 -13.90
C ASN A 24 14.13 -29.69 -14.09
N TYR A 25 14.85 -28.82 -13.38
CA TYR A 25 14.69 -27.38 -13.49
C TYR A 25 15.61 -26.82 -14.58
N PRO A 26 15.07 -26.30 -15.70
CA PRO A 26 15.89 -25.69 -16.72
C PRO A 26 16.53 -24.40 -16.18
N GLN A 27 17.84 -24.29 -16.36
CA GLN A 27 18.63 -23.12 -15.95
C GLN A 27 18.50 -22.01 -17.00
N MET A 28 17.42 -21.24 -16.92
CA MET A 28 17.00 -20.29 -17.95
C MET A 28 17.53 -18.88 -17.70
N TYR A 29 17.68 -18.49 -16.43
CA TYR A 29 17.91 -17.10 -16.05
C TYR A 29 19.21 -16.92 -15.26
N ASP A 30 19.90 -15.81 -15.52
CA ASP A 30 21.07 -15.38 -14.75
C ASP A 30 20.68 -14.54 -13.52
N ALA A 31 19.50 -13.91 -13.56
CA ALA A 31 18.89 -13.19 -12.43
C ALA A 31 17.37 -13.11 -12.61
N ILE A 32 16.64 -13.07 -11.50
CA ILE A 32 15.19 -12.85 -11.44
C ILE A 32 14.95 -11.73 -10.42
N LEU A 33 14.15 -10.75 -10.82
CA LEU A 33 13.67 -9.65 -9.97
C LEU A 33 12.15 -9.78 -9.88
N ILE A 34 11.64 -9.87 -8.66
CA ILE A 34 10.22 -10.00 -8.37
C ILE A 34 9.75 -8.70 -7.75
N ASP A 35 8.72 -8.10 -8.31
CA ASP A 35 7.99 -7.01 -7.68
C ASP A 35 6.72 -7.56 -7.00
N GLU A 36 6.14 -6.80 -6.07
CA GLU A 36 4.93 -7.17 -5.31
C GLU A 36 4.98 -8.58 -4.71
N GLY A 37 6.12 -8.91 -4.09
CA GLY A 37 6.40 -10.26 -3.61
C GLY A 37 5.38 -10.81 -2.60
N GLN A 38 4.66 -9.94 -1.89
CA GLN A 38 3.58 -10.32 -0.97
C GLN A 38 2.37 -10.97 -1.64
N ASP A 39 2.20 -10.78 -2.95
CA ASP A 39 1.07 -11.31 -3.71
C ASP A 39 1.37 -12.68 -4.35
N LEU A 40 2.58 -13.23 -4.13
CA LEU A 40 3.05 -14.47 -4.76
C LEU A 40 3.21 -15.63 -3.75
N PRO A 41 2.83 -16.86 -4.13
CA PRO A 41 2.89 -18.01 -3.24
C PRO A 41 4.33 -18.53 -3.04
N PRO A 42 4.64 -19.20 -1.91
CA PRO A 42 5.96 -19.78 -1.67
C PRO A 42 6.49 -20.72 -2.78
N SER A 43 5.61 -21.49 -3.43
CA SER A 43 5.99 -22.36 -4.55
C SER A 43 6.54 -21.60 -5.74
N PHE A 44 5.98 -20.42 -6.05
CA PHE A 44 6.53 -19.55 -7.09
C PHE A 44 8.00 -19.19 -6.82
N TYR A 45 8.33 -18.81 -5.59
CA TYR A 45 9.71 -18.47 -5.21
C TYR A 45 10.67 -19.65 -5.35
N ARG A 46 10.24 -20.86 -4.99
CA ARG A 46 11.05 -22.08 -5.13
C ARG A 46 11.28 -22.43 -6.60
N LEU A 47 10.22 -22.40 -7.41
CA LEU A 47 10.29 -22.57 -8.86
C LEU A 47 11.26 -21.54 -9.49
N ALA A 48 11.06 -20.25 -9.22
CA ALA A 48 11.90 -19.17 -9.72
C ALA A 48 13.38 -19.39 -9.35
N ARG A 49 13.66 -19.64 -8.06
CA ARG A 49 15.02 -19.91 -7.57
C ARG A 49 15.68 -21.10 -8.25
N ASN A 50 14.91 -22.14 -8.59
CA ASN A 50 15.46 -23.35 -9.17
C ASN A 50 15.74 -23.22 -10.67
N THR A 51 15.15 -22.24 -11.36
CA THR A 51 15.47 -21.91 -12.76
C THR A 51 16.67 -20.97 -12.95
N LEU A 52 17.26 -20.48 -11.85
CA LEU A 52 18.43 -19.61 -11.86
C LEU A 52 19.75 -20.38 -11.93
N LYS A 53 20.61 -19.99 -12.88
CA LYS A 53 22.00 -20.43 -12.94
C LYS A 53 22.78 -20.00 -11.69
N GLU A 54 23.86 -20.73 -11.40
CA GLU A 54 24.78 -20.34 -10.33
C GLU A 54 25.70 -19.18 -10.75
N PRO A 55 25.98 -18.21 -9.86
CA PRO A 55 25.40 -18.06 -8.51
C PRO A 55 23.94 -17.61 -8.56
N LYS A 56 23.05 -18.21 -7.77
CA LYS A 56 21.61 -17.87 -7.78
C LYS A 56 21.35 -16.41 -7.36
N ARG A 57 20.85 -15.60 -8.30
CA ARG A 57 20.50 -14.19 -8.13
C ARG A 57 18.99 -13.97 -8.16
N LEU A 58 18.34 -14.20 -7.03
CA LEU A 58 16.92 -13.91 -6.81
C LEU A 58 16.79 -12.65 -5.95
N TYR A 59 16.12 -11.63 -6.47
CA TYR A 59 15.79 -10.41 -5.75
C TYR A 59 14.28 -10.23 -5.74
N TRP A 60 13.73 -9.75 -4.63
CA TRP A 60 12.30 -9.40 -4.56
C TRP A 60 12.07 -8.17 -3.70
N ALA A 61 11.09 -7.37 -4.09
CA ALA A 61 10.49 -6.33 -3.26
C ALA A 61 9.28 -6.91 -2.51
N TYR A 62 9.03 -6.41 -1.29
CA TYR A 62 7.93 -6.88 -0.45
C TYR A 62 7.43 -5.70 0.39
N ASP A 63 6.13 -5.44 0.37
CA ASP A 63 5.47 -4.46 1.24
C ASP A 63 4.54 -5.16 2.24
N GLU A 64 4.92 -5.14 3.51
CA GLU A 64 4.16 -5.76 4.61
C GLU A 64 2.79 -5.12 4.80
N ALA A 65 2.68 -3.80 4.59
CA ALA A 65 1.46 -3.04 4.88
C ALA A 65 0.38 -3.23 3.82
N GLN A 66 0.72 -3.79 2.65
CA GLN A 66 -0.22 -4.05 1.54
C GLN A 66 -0.85 -5.44 1.56
N GLY A 67 -0.40 -6.33 2.47
CA GLY A 67 -1.01 -7.64 2.66
C GLY A 67 -2.38 -7.53 3.32
N ILE A 68 -3.44 -7.32 2.52
CA ILE A 68 -4.83 -7.33 3.01
C ILE A 68 -5.13 -8.75 3.56
N GLY A 69 -5.06 -8.91 4.88
CA GLY A 69 -5.40 -10.17 5.57
C GLY A 69 -4.22 -11.01 6.09
N SER A 70 -2.96 -10.63 5.85
CA SER A 70 -1.79 -11.34 6.40
C SER A 70 -0.53 -10.45 6.39
N LEU A 71 -0.06 -10.07 7.59
CA LEU A 71 1.11 -9.18 7.79
C LEU A 71 2.42 -9.90 8.12
N MET A 72 2.49 -11.22 7.92
CA MET A 72 3.77 -11.91 8.11
C MET A 72 4.48 -12.03 6.76
N VAL A 73 5.63 -11.36 6.63
CA VAL A 73 6.66 -11.76 5.67
C VAL A 73 6.90 -13.25 5.90
N PRO A 74 6.71 -14.11 4.89
CA PRO A 74 6.99 -15.51 5.08
C PRO A 74 8.51 -15.65 5.32
N ASP A 75 8.87 -16.19 6.47
CA ASP A 75 10.27 -16.47 6.83
C ASP A 75 10.93 -17.23 5.66
N PRO A 76 12.13 -16.87 5.20
CA PRO A 76 12.86 -17.63 4.19
C PRO A 76 12.91 -19.13 4.48
N GLU A 77 12.92 -19.52 5.76
CA GLU A 77 12.78 -20.91 6.19
C GLU A 77 11.42 -21.51 5.80
N LYS A 78 10.31 -20.78 5.96
CA LYS A 78 8.98 -21.22 5.52
C LYS A 78 8.86 -21.31 4.00
N ILE A 79 9.55 -20.44 3.27
CA ILE A 79 9.50 -20.43 1.79
C ILE A 79 10.38 -21.52 1.20
N PHE A 80 11.66 -21.55 1.62
CA PHE A 80 12.71 -22.34 0.97
C PHE A 80 13.17 -23.55 1.79
N GLY A 81 12.84 -23.62 3.08
CA GLY A 81 13.24 -24.72 3.96
C GLY A 81 14.70 -24.68 4.40
N ARG A 82 15.16 -25.83 4.89
CA ARG A 82 16.53 -26.08 5.35
C ARG A 82 17.17 -27.21 4.53
N ASN A 83 18.49 -27.14 4.42
CA ASN A 83 19.30 -28.26 3.93
C ASN A 83 19.37 -29.37 4.99
N GLU A 84 19.90 -30.54 4.61
CA GLU A 84 20.05 -31.70 5.52
C GLU A 84 20.89 -31.39 6.78
N ASP A 85 21.87 -30.49 6.66
CA ASP A 85 22.72 -30.00 7.75
C ASP A 85 22.03 -28.97 8.66
N ARG A 86 20.74 -28.72 8.45
CA ARG A 86 19.89 -27.70 9.10
C ARG A 86 20.26 -26.26 8.78
N SER A 87 21.15 -25.99 7.83
CA SER A 87 21.37 -24.63 7.33
C SER A 87 20.19 -24.14 6.49
N LEU A 88 19.95 -22.83 6.44
CA LEU A 88 18.88 -22.25 5.62
C LEU A 88 19.22 -22.38 4.12
N VAL A 89 18.26 -22.84 3.30
CA VAL A 89 18.43 -22.90 1.83
C VAL A 89 18.66 -21.50 1.24
N VAL A 90 18.00 -20.50 1.83
CA VAL A 90 18.21 -19.08 1.56
C VAL A 90 18.41 -18.37 2.88
N ASN A 91 19.58 -17.74 3.05
CA ASN A 91 19.89 -16.92 4.21
C ASN A 91 19.86 -15.44 3.82
N LEU A 92 18.86 -14.72 4.33
CA LEU A 92 18.69 -13.27 4.09
C LEU A 92 19.35 -12.38 5.14
N ARG A 93 20.02 -12.95 6.17
CA ARG A 93 20.66 -12.15 7.21
C ARG A 93 21.67 -11.18 6.59
N GLY A 94 21.46 -9.88 6.83
CA GLY A 94 22.29 -8.81 6.29
C GLY A 94 22.17 -8.56 4.78
N ARG A 95 21.21 -9.20 4.10
CA ARG A 95 20.98 -9.06 2.64
C ARG A 95 19.69 -8.31 2.30
N GLY A 96 18.82 -8.08 3.27
CA GLY A 96 17.65 -7.20 3.12
C GLY A 96 18.02 -5.74 3.28
N LYS A 97 17.38 -4.87 2.52
CA LYS A 97 17.49 -3.41 2.66
C LYS A 97 16.11 -2.81 2.82
N ASN A 98 15.88 -2.14 3.94
CA ASN A 98 14.65 -1.39 4.18
C ASN A 98 14.71 -0.06 3.43
N PHE A 99 13.68 0.23 2.64
CA PHE A 99 13.51 1.52 1.98
C PHE A 99 12.60 2.41 2.83
N ASN A 100 13.21 3.21 3.70
CA ASN A 100 12.50 4.06 4.66
C ASN A 100 12.16 5.47 4.12
N LYS A 101 12.50 5.75 2.85
CA LYS A 101 12.26 7.04 2.19
C LYS A 101 11.01 6.96 1.32
N CYS A 102 10.05 7.85 1.57
CA CYS A 102 8.88 8.02 0.73
C CYS A 102 9.00 9.30 -0.11
N TYR A 103 8.86 9.16 -1.43
CA TYR A 103 8.93 10.27 -2.39
C TYR A 103 7.54 10.69 -2.87
N ARG A 104 6.54 9.80 -2.71
CA ARG A 104 5.22 9.91 -3.33
C ARG A 104 4.16 10.52 -2.42
N THR A 105 4.21 10.20 -1.13
CA THR A 105 3.08 10.52 -0.24
C THR A 105 3.48 11.56 0.78
N PRO A 106 2.70 12.63 0.92
CA PRO A 106 2.87 13.60 1.99
C PRO A 106 3.00 12.99 3.39
N LYS A 107 3.85 13.58 4.24
CA LYS A 107 4.15 13.10 5.61
C LYS A 107 2.88 12.92 6.43
N GLN A 108 1.96 13.89 6.36
CA GLN A 108 0.69 13.83 7.08
C GLN A 108 -0.14 12.61 6.68
N LEU A 109 -0.31 12.36 5.38
CA LEU A 109 -1.05 11.20 4.87
C LEU A 109 -0.41 9.88 5.29
N LEU A 110 0.93 9.77 5.19
CA LEU A 110 1.64 8.56 5.66
C LEU A 110 1.43 8.29 7.15
N MET A 111 1.52 9.33 7.99
CA MET A 111 1.35 9.19 9.44
C MET A 111 -0.08 8.80 9.79
N VAL A 112 -1.08 9.40 9.14
CA VAL A 112 -2.50 9.07 9.35
C VAL A 112 -2.78 7.64 8.89
N ALA A 113 -2.33 7.27 7.69
CA ALA A 113 -2.49 5.92 7.16
C ALA A 113 -1.88 4.87 8.09
N GLN A 114 -0.68 5.11 8.63
CA GLN A 114 -0.04 4.21 9.60
C GLN A 114 -0.87 4.08 10.88
N ALA A 115 -1.38 5.19 11.43
CA ALA A 115 -2.19 5.18 12.65
C ALA A 115 -3.52 4.43 12.46
N VAL A 116 -4.17 4.60 11.30
CA VAL A 116 -5.39 3.88 10.91
C VAL A 116 -5.09 2.39 10.74
N ASN A 117 -4.05 2.03 9.99
CA ASN A 117 -3.66 0.64 9.75
C ASN A 117 -3.33 -0.12 11.05
N MET A 118 -2.69 0.56 12.01
CA MET A 118 -2.42 -0.03 13.32
C MET A 118 -3.69 -0.20 14.18
N GLY A 119 -4.78 0.48 13.83
CA GLY A 119 -5.92 0.64 14.72
C GLY A 119 -5.52 1.34 16.02
N LEU A 120 -4.58 2.29 15.96
CA LEU A 120 -3.93 2.87 17.15
C LEU A 120 -4.94 3.50 18.12
N LEU A 121 -6.00 4.11 17.57
CA LEU A 121 -7.06 4.78 18.32
C LEU A 121 -8.34 3.95 18.43
N ARG A 122 -8.31 2.67 18.07
CA ARG A 122 -9.48 1.81 18.08
C ARG A 122 -9.91 1.52 19.53
N PRO A 123 -11.19 1.75 19.91
CA PRO A 123 -11.66 1.51 21.28
C PRO A 123 -11.49 0.08 21.76
N ALA A 124 -11.61 -0.89 20.85
CA ALA A 124 -11.43 -2.32 21.13
C ALA A 124 -9.96 -2.77 21.09
N GLY A 125 -9.02 -1.83 21.12
CA GLY A 125 -7.58 -2.08 21.15
C GLY A 125 -6.92 -2.06 19.78
N VAL A 126 -5.59 -1.87 19.82
CA VAL A 126 -4.68 -1.88 18.67
C VAL A 126 -4.80 -3.21 17.93
N LEU A 127 -4.93 -3.14 16.60
CA LEU A 127 -5.03 -4.34 15.75
C LEU A 127 -3.67 -4.98 15.53
N GLN A 128 -2.69 -4.13 15.24
CA GLN A 128 -1.32 -4.49 14.91
C GLN A 128 -0.44 -3.28 15.13
N GLY A 129 0.87 -3.48 15.26
CA GLY A 129 1.74 -2.32 15.35
C GLY A 129 3.16 -2.63 15.70
N VAL A 130 3.95 -1.59 15.48
CA VAL A 130 5.35 -1.54 15.88
C VAL A 130 5.45 -1.37 17.38
N SER A 131 6.13 -2.31 18.04
CA SER A 131 6.23 -2.37 19.50
C SER A 131 7.59 -1.96 20.04
N ASN A 132 8.57 -1.71 19.17
CA ASN A 132 9.91 -1.32 19.60
C ASN A 132 10.52 -0.22 18.72
N LYS A 133 11.59 0.38 19.25
CA LYS A 133 12.32 1.49 18.62
C LYS A 133 12.90 1.12 17.25
N GLU A 134 13.58 -0.02 17.15
CA GLU A 134 14.28 -0.43 15.93
C GLU A 134 13.31 -0.58 14.74
N GLN A 135 12.14 -1.16 14.98
CA GLN A 135 11.10 -1.27 13.97
C GLN A 135 10.56 0.11 13.52
N TRP A 136 10.40 1.07 14.43
CA TRP A 136 10.00 2.43 14.07
C TRP A 136 11.07 3.12 13.21
N GLU A 137 12.35 2.94 13.58
CA GLU A 137 13.49 3.46 12.83
C GLU A 137 13.59 2.82 11.43
N ASN A 138 13.32 1.52 11.32
CA ASN A 138 13.26 0.80 10.04
C ASN A 138 12.15 1.32 9.12
N LEU A 139 11.02 1.75 9.68
CA LEU A 139 9.97 2.44 8.92
C LEU A 139 10.33 3.88 8.55
N GLY A 140 11.40 4.45 9.11
CA GLY A 140 11.82 5.83 8.88
C GLY A 140 11.23 6.82 9.87
N TYR A 141 10.88 6.39 11.08
CA TYR A 141 10.51 7.29 12.17
C TYR A 141 11.69 7.52 13.10
N THR A 142 11.74 8.68 13.72
CA THR A 142 12.67 9.00 14.81
C THR A 142 11.88 9.19 16.09
N ILE A 143 12.39 8.61 17.18
CA ILE A 143 11.84 8.82 18.52
C ILE A 143 12.42 10.12 19.07
N LEU A 144 11.54 11.07 19.42
CA LEU A 144 11.92 12.37 19.96
C LEU A 144 11.89 12.37 21.50
N GLU A 145 10.88 11.74 22.09
CA GLU A 145 10.66 11.70 23.54
C GLU A 145 10.10 10.32 23.94
N GLY A 146 10.48 9.82 25.11
CA GLY A 146 10.06 8.52 25.64
C GLY A 146 10.86 7.33 25.10
N ASP A 147 10.52 6.13 25.57
CA ASP A 147 11.11 4.87 25.13
C ASP A 147 10.11 3.70 25.22
N PHE A 148 10.52 2.55 24.68
CA PHE A 148 9.73 1.32 24.63
C PHE A 148 10.14 0.32 25.73
N SER A 149 10.73 0.77 26.84
CA SER A 149 11.11 -0.11 27.95
C SER A 149 9.88 -0.65 28.68
N ASP A 150 10.00 -1.84 29.29
CA ASP A 150 8.91 -2.44 30.07
C ASP A 150 8.39 -1.51 31.16
N SER A 151 9.26 -0.71 31.78
CA SER A 151 8.89 0.31 32.77
C SER A 151 8.01 1.41 32.16
N SER A 152 8.42 1.95 31.02
CA SER A 152 7.71 3.02 30.30
C SER A 152 6.36 2.53 29.77
N VAL A 153 6.30 1.30 29.28
CA VAL A 153 5.07 0.64 28.82
C VAL A 153 4.11 0.40 29.99
N LYS A 154 4.59 -0.16 31.12
CA LYS A 154 3.76 -0.38 32.32
C LYS A 154 3.22 0.92 32.91
N ALA A 155 4.04 1.97 32.91
CA ALA A 155 3.65 3.31 33.36
C ALA A 155 2.79 4.08 32.35
N LYS A 156 2.53 3.52 31.15
CA LYS A 156 1.78 4.16 30.06
C LYS A 156 2.32 5.54 29.69
N THR A 157 3.64 5.66 29.72
CA THR A 157 4.31 6.91 29.31
C THR A 157 4.06 7.18 27.83
N GLN A 158 3.87 8.46 27.50
CA GLN A 158 3.70 8.89 26.12
C GLN A 158 5.03 8.89 25.39
N ILE A 159 5.00 8.47 24.13
CA ILE A 159 6.14 8.50 23.22
C ILE A 159 5.81 9.49 22.12
N LYS A 160 6.77 10.32 21.76
CA LYS A 160 6.67 11.25 20.63
C LYS A 160 7.58 10.78 19.52
N ILE A 161 7.00 10.55 18.35
CA ILE A 161 7.70 10.09 17.15
C ILE A 161 7.50 11.06 16.00
N GLU A 162 8.45 11.08 15.08
CA GLU A 162 8.39 11.94 13.91
C GLU A 162 9.01 11.26 12.69
N ARG A 163 8.40 11.42 11.51
CA ARG A 163 9.11 11.25 10.23
C ARG A 163 9.86 12.53 9.90
N VAL A 164 11.18 12.54 10.04
CA VAL A 164 11.98 13.76 9.92
C VAL A 164 11.97 14.25 8.47
N TYR A 165 11.62 15.52 8.30
CA TYR A 165 11.63 16.25 7.05
C TYR A 165 12.53 17.52 7.13
N ASP A 166 13.20 17.77 8.24
CA ASP A 166 13.86 19.06 8.43
C ASP A 166 15.14 19.18 7.60
N GLN A 167 15.09 19.95 6.49
CA GLN A 167 16.25 20.31 5.67
C GLN A 167 17.16 21.35 6.37
N THR A 168 16.65 22.03 7.41
CA THR A 168 17.29 23.16 8.08
C THR A 168 18.04 22.78 9.37
N SER A 169 17.80 21.59 9.92
CA SER A 169 18.49 21.10 11.12
C SER A 169 19.95 20.76 10.84
N THR A 170 20.85 21.71 11.13
CA THR A 170 22.31 21.51 11.07
C THR A 170 22.90 20.85 12.31
N LYS A 171 22.10 20.68 13.38
CA LYS A 171 22.58 20.20 14.69
C LYS A 171 22.61 18.69 14.83
N ASP A 172 21.86 17.97 14.01
CA ASP A 172 21.90 16.51 13.89
C ASP A 172 21.35 16.13 12.50
N PRO A 173 22.20 15.80 11.51
CA PRO A 173 21.74 15.47 10.17
C PRO A 173 21.09 14.09 10.17
N LYS A 174 19.83 14.03 10.60
CA LYS A 174 19.01 12.84 10.45
C LYS A 174 18.67 12.67 8.97
N PRO A 175 18.68 11.43 8.45
CA PRO A 175 18.36 11.21 7.05
C PRO A 175 16.93 11.67 6.75
N LEU A 176 16.77 12.48 5.71
CA LEU A 176 15.45 12.87 5.21
C LEU A 176 14.72 11.62 4.68
N VAL A 177 13.52 11.37 5.22
CA VAL A 177 12.72 10.16 4.99
C VAL A 177 11.38 10.43 4.31
N ASN A 178 11.00 11.70 4.19
CA ASN A 178 9.94 12.12 3.29
C ASN A 178 10.56 13.13 2.32
N MET A 179 10.29 12.97 1.04
CA MET A 179 10.89 13.80 -0.02
C MET A 179 9.83 14.39 -0.94
N HIS A 180 8.54 14.28 -0.56
CA HIS A 180 7.46 14.79 -1.38
C HIS A 180 7.64 16.31 -1.62
N PRO A 181 7.48 16.80 -2.87
CA PRO A 181 7.77 18.19 -3.23
C PRO A 181 7.11 19.23 -2.32
N ILE A 182 5.89 18.98 -1.86
CA ILE A 182 5.13 19.94 -1.03
C ILE A 182 5.81 20.34 0.27
N HIS A 183 6.71 19.48 0.77
CA HIS A 183 7.43 19.77 1.99
C HIS A 183 8.66 20.65 1.70
N GLN A 184 9.14 20.73 0.45
CA GLN A 184 10.31 21.51 0.06
C GLN A 184 10.02 23.01 0.22
N ASP A 185 11.03 23.75 0.68
CA ASP A 185 10.89 25.19 0.95
C ASP A 185 10.76 26.00 -0.35
N ASP A 186 11.26 25.48 -1.46
CA ASP A 186 11.21 26.07 -2.79
C ASP A 186 10.00 25.60 -3.63
N PHE A 187 9.06 24.84 -3.05
CA PHE A 187 7.88 24.40 -3.77
C PHE A 187 6.95 25.59 -4.08
N PRO A 188 6.77 25.95 -5.37
CA PRO A 188 6.19 27.25 -5.75
C PRO A 188 4.69 27.36 -5.46
N TYR A 189 4.00 26.24 -5.22
CA TYR A 189 2.54 26.19 -5.05
C TYR A 189 2.12 25.80 -3.63
N LYS A 190 2.98 26.00 -2.63
CA LYS A 190 2.72 25.57 -1.24
C LYS A 190 1.41 26.13 -0.69
N ASP A 191 1.13 27.40 -0.98
CA ASP A 191 -0.10 28.09 -0.55
C ASP A 191 -1.36 27.63 -1.32
N ALA A 192 -1.19 27.03 -2.51
CA ALA A 192 -2.30 26.60 -3.37
C ALA A 192 -2.76 25.16 -3.10
N ILE A 193 -1.97 24.34 -2.40
CA ILE A 193 -2.32 22.94 -2.09
C ILE A 193 -3.57 22.85 -1.21
N GLY A 194 -3.76 23.83 -0.31
CA GLY A 194 -4.74 23.73 0.76
C GLY A 194 -4.41 22.58 1.74
N ASP A 195 -5.44 21.98 2.33
CA ASP A 195 -5.28 20.86 3.26
C ASP A 195 -5.04 19.54 2.51
N VAL A 196 -3.92 18.89 2.81
CA VAL A 196 -3.53 17.61 2.21
C VAL A 196 -4.48 16.46 2.60
N LEU A 197 -5.15 16.58 3.74
CA LEU A 197 -6.16 15.63 4.22
C LEU A 197 -7.37 16.40 4.75
N THR A 198 -8.53 16.17 4.14
CA THR A 198 -9.81 16.67 4.65
C THR A 198 -10.67 15.49 5.09
N ILE A 199 -11.21 15.56 6.31
CA ILE A 199 -12.17 14.58 6.82
C ILE A 199 -13.51 15.30 6.98
N LYS A 200 -14.55 14.74 6.38
CA LYS A 200 -15.94 15.23 6.51
C LYS A 200 -16.86 14.09 6.89
N SER A 201 -17.94 14.45 7.57
CA SER A 201 -19.01 13.52 7.92
C SER A 201 -20.32 14.05 7.35
N PHE A 202 -21.13 13.13 6.85
CA PHE A 202 -22.42 13.42 6.23
C PHE A 202 -23.53 12.68 6.99
N ASN A 203 -24.75 13.18 6.87
CA ASN A 203 -25.90 12.55 7.54
C ASN A 203 -26.42 11.33 6.76
N ASN A 204 -26.16 11.27 5.45
CA ASN A 204 -26.57 10.21 4.54
C ASN A 204 -25.62 10.14 3.34
N GLU A 205 -25.70 9.05 2.57
CA GLU A 205 -24.86 8.81 1.38
C GLU A 205 -25.13 9.80 0.25
N GLU A 206 -26.36 10.28 0.09
CA GLU A 206 -26.71 11.23 -0.98
C GLU A 206 -26.01 12.59 -0.79
N ASP A 207 -25.97 13.10 0.45
CA ASP A 207 -25.25 14.32 0.82
C ASP A 207 -23.75 14.17 0.54
N GLU A 208 -23.17 13.00 0.86
CA GLU A 208 -21.78 12.68 0.57
C GLU A 208 -21.52 12.65 -0.94
N GLN A 209 -22.34 11.93 -1.70
CA GLN A 209 -22.18 11.77 -3.15
C GLN A 209 -22.30 13.10 -3.90
N ASN A 210 -23.26 13.94 -3.50
CA ASN A 210 -23.43 15.29 -4.04
C ASN A 210 -22.22 16.17 -3.70
N TRP A 211 -21.74 16.11 -2.45
CA TRP A 211 -20.57 16.87 -2.04
C TRP A 211 -19.32 16.43 -2.80
N ILE A 212 -19.06 15.12 -2.91
CA ILE A 212 -17.93 14.58 -3.68
C ILE A 212 -18.01 15.07 -5.12
N SER A 213 -19.17 14.92 -5.78
CA SER A 213 -19.35 15.32 -7.18
C SER A 213 -19.13 16.82 -7.40
N GLU A 214 -19.60 17.66 -6.48
CA GLU A 214 -19.32 19.10 -6.50
C GLU A 214 -17.82 19.39 -6.34
N GLN A 215 -17.13 18.69 -5.44
CA GLN A 215 -15.69 18.89 -5.26
C GLN A 215 -14.89 18.43 -6.49
N VAL A 216 -15.24 17.29 -7.09
CA VAL A 216 -14.63 16.83 -8.34
C VAL A 216 -14.84 17.88 -9.43
N ALA A 217 -16.03 18.45 -9.57
CA ALA A 217 -16.28 19.53 -10.53
C ALA A 217 -15.38 20.77 -10.28
N ASN A 218 -15.11 21.09 -9.02
CA ASN A 218 -14.22 22.20 -8.65
C ASN A 218 -12.75 21.86 -8.92
N ASP A 219 -12.33 20.63 -8.69
CA ASP A 219 -10.98 20.15 -8.98
C ASP A 219 -10.65 20.19 -10.47
N LEU A 220 -11.60 19.79 -11.32
CA LEU A 220 -11.45 19.88 -12.77
C LEU A 220 -11.31 21.34 -13.22
N LYS A 221 -12.04 22.28 -12.60
CA LYS A 221 -11.88 23.73 -12.87
C LYS A 221 -10.53 24.27 -12.42
N GLN A 222 -9.90 23.64 -11.41
CA GLN A 222 -8.56 24.00 -10.93
C GLN A 222 -7.44 23.37 -11.78
N GLY A 223 -7.79 22.53 -12.76
CA GLY A 223 -6.86 22.02 -13.77
C GLY A 223 -6.51 20.53 -13.63
N LEU A 224 -7.06 19.83 -12.64
CA LEU A 224 -6.96 18.36 -12.58
C LEU A 224 -7.69 17.75 -13.78
N GLN A 225 -7.12 16.71 -14.36
CA GLN A 225 -7.80 15.90 -15.36
C GLN A 225 -8.74 14.91 -14.66
N PRO A 226 -9.83 14.45 -15.30
CA PRO A 226 -10.69 13.42 -14.71
C PRO A 226 -9.91 12.17 -14.27
N SER A 227 -8.90 11.80 -15.06
CA SER A 227 -8.00 10.68 -14.78
C SER A 227 -7.11 10.88 -13.54
N ASP A 228 -6.92 12.11 -13.07
CA ASP A 228 -6.13 12.40 -11.86
C ASP A 228 -6.88 12.12 -10.55
N ILE A 229 -8.15 11.70 -10.64
CA ILE A 229 -9.08 11.56 -9.52
C ILE A 229 -9.61 10.13 -9.43
N ILE A 230 -9.48 9.55 -8.24
CA ILE A 230 -10.10 8.27 -7.87
C ILE A 230 -11.13 8.49 -6.76
N ILE A 231 -12.28 7.85 -6.87
CA ILE A 231 -13.27 7.68 -5.81
C ILE A 231 -13.24 6.20 -5.39
N THR A 232 -12.89 5.94 -4.14
CA THR A 232 -12.75 4.58 -3.61
C THR A 232 -13.72 4.35 -2.46
N SER A 233 -14.61 3.37 -2.61
CA SER A 233 -15.46 2.92 -1.51
C SER A 233 -14.69 2.02 -0.53
N LEU A 234 -14.79 2.34 0.76
CA LEU A 234 -14.10 1.67 1.86
C LEU A 234 -14.84 0.42 2.36
N CYS A 235 -16.16 0.35 2.23
CA CYS A 235 -16.97 -0.77 2.64
C CYS A 235 -18.38 -0.68 2.05
N GLY A 236 -18.95 -1.78 1.55
CA GLY A 236 -20.37 -1.79 1.19
C GLY A 236 -20.96 -3.17 0.93
N ASP A 237 -22.06 -3.50 1.61
CA ASP A 237 -22.93 -4.63 1.22
C ASP A 237 -23.67 -4.35 -0.11
N GLN A 238 -23.66 -3.08 -0.57
CA GLN A 238 -24.37 -2.55 -1.73
C GLN A 238 -23.47 -1.70 -2.64
N GLU A 239 -22.18 -2.05 -2.79
CA GLU A 239 -21.21 -1.32 -3.63
C GLU A 239 -21.77 -0.95 -5.02
N LYS A 240 -22.57 -1.83 -5.62
CA LYS A 240 -23.19 -1.59 -6.93
C LYS A 240 -24.14 -0.40 -6.94
N ASN A 241 -24.98 -0.27 -5.92
CA ASN A 241 -25.94 0.84 -5.84
C ASN A 241 -25.19 2.14 -5.55
N TYR A 242 -24.22 2.10 -4.64
CA TYR A 242 -23.38 3.25 -4.34
C TYR A 242 -22.64 3.76 -5.60
N PHE A 243 -22.01 2.85 -6.36
CA PHE A 243 -21.31 3.20 -7.60
C PHE A 243 -22.25 3.74 -8.68
N SER A 244 -23.48 3.23 -8.77
CA SER A 244 -24.49 3.81 -9.67
C SER A 244 -24.85 5.23 -9.25
N ASN A 245 -25.16 5.44 -7.97
CA ASN A 245 -25.62 6.73 -7.46
C ASN A 245 -24.53 7.80 -7.55
N ILE A 246 -23.28 7.49 -7.21
CA ILE A 246 -22.18 8.45 -7.36
C ILE A 246 -21.90 8.77 -8.83
N LYS A 247 -22.06 7.80 -9.74
CA LYS A 247 -21.93 8.03 -11.18
C LYS A 247 -23.03 8.94 -11.70
N ASP A 248 -24.27 8.78 -11.23
CA ASP A 248 -25.39 9.67 -11.55
C ASP A 248 -25.17 11.08 -10.97
N ALA A 249 -24.65 11.18 -9.74
CA ALA A 249 -24.30 12.46 -9.12
C ALA A 249 -23.20 13.20 -9.92
N LEU A 250 -22.16 12.49 -10.39
CA LEU A 250 -21.12 13.05 -11.26
C LEU A 250 -21.69 13.49 -12.61
N ASN A 251 -22.59 12.69 -13.21
CA ASN A 251 -23.23 13.02 -14.47
C ASN A 251 -24.04 14.32 -14.39
N ASN A 252 -24.63 14.67 -13.24
CA ASN A 252 -25.33 15.94 -13.05
C ASN A 252 -24.40 17.17 -13.20
N PHE A 253 -23.09 16.99 -13.00
CA PHE A 253 -22.06 18.00 -13.25
C PHE A 253 -21.41 17.86 -14.63
N GLY A 254 -21.89 16.94 -15.48
CA GLY A 254 -21.30 16.65 -16.79
C GLY A 254 -20.00 15.86 -16.72
N ILE A 255 -19.75 15.16 -15.61
CA ILE A 255 -18.51 14.41 -15.36
C ILE A 255 -18.78 12.93 -15.58
N VAL A 256 -17.94 12.28 -16.38
CA VAL A 256 -18.09 10.85 -16.68
C VAL A 256 -17.41 10.02 -15.59
N GLY A 257 -18.22 9.29 -14.81
CA GLY A 257 -17.71 8.27 -13.88
C GLY A 257 -17.47 6.92 -14.57
N TYR A 258 -16.35 6.28 -14.26
CA TYR A 258 -15.95 4.97 -14.78
C TYR A 258 -15.76 3.98 -13.64
N VAL A 259 -16.52 2.89 -13.61
CA VAL A 259 -16.41 1.85 -12.56
C VAL A 259 -15.42 0.78 -12.98
N ALA A 260 -14.26 0.74 -12.32
CA ALA A 260 -13.16 -0.14 -12.66
C ALA A 260 -13.55 -1.63 -12.59
N GLY A 261 -13.40 -2.35 -13.70
CA GLY A 261 -13.72 -3.78 -13.83
C GLY A 261 -15.20 -4.12 -13.93
N VAL A 262 -16.08 -3.12 -14.03
CA VAL A 262 -17.51 -3.31 -14.36
C VAL A 262 -17.82 -2.74 -15.73
N ASP A 263 -17.34 -1.52 -15.99
CA ASP A 263 -17.64 -0.81 -17.24
C ASP A 263 -16.73 -1.24 -18.42
N ASP A 264 -15.59 -1.89 -18.16
CA ASP A 264 -14.64 -2.37 -19.18
C ASP A 264 -13.90 -3.64 -18.68
N SER A 265 -12.85 -4.04 -19.40
CA SER A 265 -11.96 -5.14 -19.05
C SER A 265 -11.49 -5.05 -17.60
N PRO A 266 -11.43 -6.18 -16.87
CA PRO A 266 -10.87 -6.24 -15.53
C PRO A 266 -9.48 -5.62 -15.38
N ASP A 267 -8.70 -5.57 -16.46
CA ASP A 267 -7.31 -5.09 -16.51
C ASP A 267 -7.20 -3.56 -16.66
N VAL A 268 -8.31 -2.85 -16.96
CA VAL A 268 -8.31 -1.40 -17.15
C VAL A 268 -8.82 -0.72 -15.89
N PHE A 269 -7.92 -0.14 -15.11
CA PHE A 269 -8.27 0.58 -13.89
C PHE A 269 -8.63 2.06 -14.12
N GLN A 270 -7.96 2.72 -15.07
CA GLN A 270 -8.11 4.15 -15.33
C GLN A 270 -8.28 4.41 -16.82
N LYS A 271 -9.02 5.47 -17.15
CA LYS A 271 -9.28 5.90 -18.53
C LYS A 271 -9.17 7.41 -18.64
N ASP A 272 -8.70 7.86 -19.79
CA ASP A 272 -8.70 9.28 -20.14
C ASP A 272 -10.12 9.84 -20.10
N ASP A 273 -10.25 11.10 -19.68
CA ASP A 273 -11.51 11.84 -19.58
C ASP A 273 -12.58 11.27 -18.61
N CYS A 274 -12.24 10.24 -17.82
CA CYS A 274 -13.13 9.66 -16.81
C CYS A 274 -12.56 9.74 -15.40
N VAL A 275 -13.44 9.93 -14.41
CA VAL A 275 -13.12 9.76 -12.99
C VAL A 275 -13.29 8.29 -12.61
N THR A 276 -12.24 7.67 -12.08
CA THR A 276 -12.27 6.25 -11.70
C THR A 276 -13.03 6.05 -10.38
N ILE A 277 -13.97 5.12 -10.37
CA ILE A 277 -14.71 4.64 -9.21
C ILE A 277 -14.32 3.19 -8.97
N SER A 278 -13.93 2.85 -7.74
CA SER A 278 -13.51 1.48 -7.41
C SER A 278 -13.76 1.12 -5.95
N ASN A 279 -13.63 -0.17 -5.62
CA ASN A 279 -13.51 -0.62 -4.25
C ASN A 279 -12.04 -0.72 -3.83
N ILE A 280 -11.79 -0.89 -2.53
CA ILE A 280 -10.44 -0.95 -1.99
C ILE A 280 -9.55 -2.05 -2.61
N TYR A 281 -10.14 -3.20 -2.95
CA TYR A 281 -9.40 -4.33 -3.53
C TYR A 281 -8.87 -4.03 -4.93
N ARG A 282 -9.63 -3.26 -5.74
CA ARG A 282 -9.18 -2.82 -7.06
C ARG A 282 -8.30 -1.58 -7.00
N ALA A 283 -8.53 -0.69 -6.04
CA ALA A 283 -7.68 0.49 -5.84
C ALA A 283 -6.25 0.13 -5.42
N LYS A 284 -6.04 -1.04 -4.79
CA LYS A 284 -4.71 -1.55 -4.43
C LYS A 284 -3.79 -1.57 -5.66
N GLY A 285 -2.59 -0.99 -5.52
CA GLY A 285 -1.59 -0.89 -6.60
C GLY A 285 -1.83 0.25 -7.60
N ASN A 286 -2.90 1.02 -7.43
CA ASN A 286 -3.22 2.17 -8.29
C ASN A 286 -3.06 3.49 -7.54
N GLU A 287 -2.81 4.57 -8.30
CA GLU A 287 -2.45 5.89 -7.76
C GLU A 287 -3.20 7.00 -8.49
N ALA A 288 -3.47 8.09 -7.78
CA ALA A 288 -4.05 9.31 -8.32
C ALA A 288 -3.51 10.53 -7.56
N TYR A 289 -3.62 11.70 -8.17
CA TYR A 289 -3.24 12.96 -7.50
C TYR A 289 -4.23 13.34 -6.41
N LYS A 290 -5.52 12.98 -6.59
CA LYS A 290 -6.54 13.17 -5.58
C LYS A 290 -7.41 11.93 -5.41
N VAL A 291 -7.68 11.59 -4.16
CA VAL A 291 -8.48 10.41 -3.80
C VAL A 291 -9.61 10.84 -2.87
N TYR A 292 -10.83 10.47 -3.23
CA TYR A 292 -11.99 10.51 -2.35
C TYR A 292 -12.21 9.12 -1.78
N ALA A 293 -12.08 8.98 -0.47
CA ALA A 293 -12.37 7.73 0.23
C ALA A 293 -13.70 7.86 0.97
N CYS A 294 -14.65 6.99 0.64
CA CYS A 294 -16.04 7.01 1.14
C CYS A 294 -16.44 5.65 1.72
#